data_AF-A0A3Q2PB64-F1
#
_entry.id   AF-A0A3Q2PB64-F1
#
_cell.length_a   1.000
_cell.length_b   1.000
_cell.length_c   1.000
_cell.angle_alpha   90.00
_cell.angle_beta   90.00
_cell.angle_gamma   90.00
#
_symmetry.space_group_name_H-M   'P 1'
#
loop_
_entity.id
_entity.type
_entity.pdbx_description
1 polymer ?
#
loop_
_entity_poly.entity_id
_entity_poly.type
_entity_poly.pdbx_seq_one_letter_code
_entity_poly.pdbx_strand_id
1 'polypeptide(L)'
;KSTSQPRTSTAGTAFGSFIGTERILTHRLRIFALLAGKAVWQSSDSAVNVCSDLDWKRCLAVHLWFMLPPTASVADALAKYQAAFQVSSEAGRYACAPLPPYQEGAPPEEEEEEEEECERPLYDLCFHLLKLYSDRHYSLQPLLDPLTVTWRRLDFRLSWHLWGVLQALHYSHLSAARQGLVHASYAAQLESAGLWHMAVFILLHIPDHRQRERAVREMLMLHCPLLETAESARRERFLTEQLLIPQSWIHQAKATRAHRDGDRHQQALHLYRAGFWNQCHRLLIQHLASDCIINDNHDYLLEFLEGLAVPEHSASIQDWDTAGRVYLDYIRVIKSLQDIQQVRPNAGYQLERLYTDVTSLCSRIELLPCRTARDRLAQSGGSSEERANHSAVASVCPLIGPKKLVSGSPPGD
;
A
#
# COMPACT_ATOMS: atom_id res chain seq x y z
N LYS A 1 44.51 76.01 -78.01
CA LYS A 1 43.66 75.21 -77.09
C LYS A 1 43.87 75.79 -75.68
N SER A 2 43.46 77.03 -75.36
CA SER A 2 42.08 77.46 -75.01
C SER A 2 41.39 76.39 -74.14
N THR A 3 41.06 76.58 -72.86
CA THR A 3 40.86 77.82 -72.07
C THR A 3 40.79 77.47 -70.57
N SER A 4 41.32 78.36 -69.69
CA SER A 4 40.83 78.80 -68.34
C SER A 4 40.30 77.79 -67.30
N GLN A 5 40.47 77.90 -65.98
CA GLN A 5 41.22 78.66 -64.97
C GLN A 5 40.79 78.04 -63.60
N PRO A 6 41.50 78.29 -62.48
CA PRO A 6 41.16 77.77 -61.15
C PRO A 6 40.25 78.73 -60.36
N ARG A 7 39.56 78.26 -59.31
CA ARG A 7 39.13 79.09 -58.15
C ARG A 7 38.62 78.26 -56.98
N THR A 8 39.22 78.51 -55.83
CA THR A 8 38.71 78.25 -54.49
C THR A 8 37.60 79.24 -54.12
N SER A 9 36.78 78.88 -53.12
CA SER A 9 36.03 79.76 -52.18
C SER A 9 34.49 79.77 -52.25
N THR A 10 33.93 79.45 -51.07
CA THR A 10 32.73 80.00 -50.39
C THR A 10 31.31 79.55 -50.74
N ALA A 11 30.74 78.87 -49.73
CA ALA A 11 29.42 79.11 -49.11
C ALA A 11 28.17 78.93 -49.99
N GLY A 12 27.45 77.84 -49.71
CA GLY A 12 26.09 77.58 -50.19
C GLY A 12 25.38 76.63 -49.22
N THR A 13 25.06 77.17 -48.05
CA THR A 13 23.83 76.98 -47.28
C THR A 13 23.13 75.63 -47.36
N ALA A 14 23.03 74.99 -46.19
CA ALA A 14 22.10 73.91 -45.89
C ALA A 14 20.70 74.13 -46.48
N PHE A 15 20.21 73.16 -47.24
CA PHE A 15 18.78 72.89 -47.35
C PHE A 15 18.60 71.38 -47.38
N GLY A 16 18.02 70.86 -46.30
CA GLY A 16 17.93 69.43 -46.02
C GLY A 16 17.07 68.68 -47.03
N SER A 17 17.62 67.59 -47.54
CA SER A 17 16.84 66.47 -48.04
C SER A 17 16.56 65.52 -46.88
N PHE A 18 15.48 65.80 -46.14
CA PHE A 18 14.80 64.85 -45.27
C PHE A 18 14.29 63.69 -46.14
N ILE A 19 15.09 62.65 -46.31
CA ILE A 19 14.59 61.32 -46.67
C ILE A 19 15.05 60.42 -45.52
N GLY A 20 14.35 60.56 -44.40
CA GLY A 20 14.43 59.59 -43.32
C GLY A 20 13.91 58.27 -43.86
N THR A 21 14.77 57.27 -43.96
CA THR A 21 14.33 55.88 -44.02
C THR A 21 13.64 55.58 -42.70
N GLU A 22 12.34 55.85 -42.62
CA GLU A 22 11.47 55.43 -41.52
C GLU A 22 11.37 53.90 -41.53
N ARG A 23 12.44 53.24 -41.09
CA ARG A 23 12.39 51.83 -40.73
C ARG A 23 11.44 51.72 -39.55
N ILE A 24 10.23 51.25 -39.81
CA ILE A 24 9.25 50.96 -38.77
C ILE A 24 9.92 50.01 -37.77
N LEU A 25 9.92 50.39 -36.50
CA LEU A 25 10.46 49.56 -35.43
C LEU A 25 9.81 48.18 -35.46
N THR A 26 10.60 47.11 -35.37
CA THR A 26 10.15 45.71 -35.44
C THR A 26 9.02 45.39 -34.47
N HIS A 27 9.03 45.97 -33.27
CA HIS A 27 7.94 45.83 -32.30
C HIS A 27 6.61 46.41 -32.78
N ARG A 28 6.61 47.50 -33.55
CA ARG A 28 5.39 48.08 -34.12
C ARG A 28 4.83 47.17 -35.23
N LEU A 29 5.70 46.58 -36.04
CA LEU A 29 5.30 45.59 -37.06
C LEU A 29 4.66 44.34 -36.40
N ARG A 30 5.19 43.87 -35.26
CA ARG A 30 4.57 42.78 -34.48
C ARG A 30 3.16 43.14 -34.01
N ILE A 31 2.94 44.37 -33.54
CA ILE A 31 1.61 44.83 -33.11
C ILE A 31 0.64 44.92 -34.30
N PHE A 32 1.07 45.47 -35.43
CA PHE A 32 0.23 45.52 -36.63
C PHE A 32 -0.11 44.12 -37.16
N ALA A 33 0.85 43.19 -37.13
CA ALA A 33 0.60 41.79 -37.49
C ALA A 33 -0.42 41.12 -36.56
N LEU A 34 -0.31 41.37 -35.25
CA LEU A 34 -1.27 40.89 -34.25
C LEU A 34 -2.69 41.43 -34.50
N LEU A 35 -2.83 42.73 -34.75
CA LEU A 35 -4.12 43.36 -35.06
C LEU A 35 -4.71 42.86 -36.38
N ALA A 36 -3.86 42.49 -37.34
CA ALA A 36 -4.29 41.90 -38.60
C ALA A 36 -4.67 40.40 -38.49
N GLY A 37 -4.54 39.80 -37.31
CA GLY A 37 -4.82 38.37 -37.08
C GLY A 37 -3.84 37.44 -37.81
N LYS A 38 -2.61 37.90 -38.09
CA LYS A 38 -1.55 37.10 -38.74
C LYS A 38 -0.38 36.88 -37.78
N ALA A 39 -0.05 35.62 -37.53
CA ALA A 39 1.03 35.26 -36.59
C ALA A 39 2.44 35.46 -37.15
N VAL A 40 2.60 35.27 -38.46
CA VAL A 40 3.85 35.50 -39.19
C VAL A 40 3.56 36.51 -40.29
N TRP A 41 4.29 37.62 -40.28
CA TRP A 41 4.25 38.61 -41.35
C TRP A 41 5.52 38.50 -42.18
N GLN A 42 5.38 38.10 -43.45
CA GLN A 42 6.48 38.08 -44.41
C GLN A 42 6.59 39.46 -45.07
N SER A 43 7.67 40.19 -44.78
CA SER A 43 8.04 41.43 -45.49
C SER A 43 9.16 41.15 -46.49
N SER A 44 9.39 42.06 -47.44
CA SER A 44 10.43 41.95 -48.46
C SER A 44 11.85 41.77 -47.89
N ASP A 45 12.11 42.32 -46.69
CA ASP A 45 13.44 42.31 -46.04
C ASP A 45 13.54 41.38 -44.81
N SER A 46 12.42 40.94 -44.21
CA SER A 46 12.44 40.05 -43.03
C SER A 46 11.07 39.43 -42.71
N ALA A 47 11.08 38.23 -42.11
CA ALA A 47 9.89 37.62 -41.52
C ALA A 47 9.77 38.04 -40.05
N VAL A 48 8.66 38.71 -39.71
CA VAL A 48 8.36 39.12 -38.34
C VAL A 48 7.43 38.08 -37.72
N ASN A 49 7.98 37.29 -36.79
CA ASN A 49 7.22 36.35 -35.98
C ASN A 49 6.77 37.03 -34.67
N VAL A 50 5.47 36.98 -34.38
CA VAL A 50 4.89 37.53 -33.14
C VAL A 50 5.14 36.60 -31.94
N CYS A 51 5.39 35.31 -32.19
CA CYS A 51 5.52 34.26 -31.17
C CYS A 51 6.96 33.91 -30.79
N SER A 52 7.99 34.54 -31.39
CA SER A 52 9.40 34.11 -31.24
C SER A 52 9.94 34.20 -29.81
N ASP A 53 9.43 35.13 -29.01
CA ASP A 53 9.97 35.46 -27.68
C ASP A 53 8.95 35.11 -26.57
N LEU A 54 7.95 34.28 -26.90
CA LEU A 54 6.81 33.99 -26.04
C LEU A 54 6.83 32.53 -25.58
N ASP A 55 6.53 32.31 -24.30
CA ASP A 55 6.25 30.99 -23.75
C ASP A 55 5.06 30.35 -24.48
N TRP A 56 4.96 29.03 -24.46
CA TRP A 56 3.91 28.30 -25.18
C TRP A 56 2.51 28.71 -24.73
N LYS A 57 2.35 29.03 -23.43
CA LYS A 57 1.11 29.53 -22.82
C LYS A 57 0.71 30.89 -23.41
N ARG A 58 1.68 31.78 -23.62
CA ARG A 58 1.47 33.10 -24.22
C ARG A 58 1.22 32.98 -25.73
N CYS A 59 1.91 32.07 -26.41
CA CYS A 59 1.63 31.74 -27.81
C CYS A 59 0.19 31.25 -27.99
N LEU A 60 -0.28 30.33 -27.15
CA LEU A 60 -1.67 29.87 -27.18
C LEU A 60 -2.66 31.02 -26.94
N ALA A 61 -2.38 31.90 -25.98
CA ALA A 61 -3.21 33.08 -25.70
C ALA A 61 -3.31 34.01 -26.91
N VAL A 62 -2.21 34.22 -27.65
CA VAL A 62 -2.23 34.98 -28.92
C VAL A 62 -3.17 34.34 -29.94
N HIS A 63 -3.15 33.01 -30.06
CA HIS A 63 -4.04 32.29 -30.97
C HIS A 63 -5.52 32.39 -30.56
N LEU A 64 -5.80 32.37 -29.26
CA LEU A 64 -7.14 32.48 -28.71
C LEU A 64 -7.72 33.90 -28.84
N TRP A 65 -6.93 34.93 -28.55
CA TRP A 65 -7.42 36.31 -28.45
C TRP A 65 -7.39 37.08 -29.78
N PHE A 66 -6.40 36.81 -30.65
CA PHE A 66 -6.13 37.66 -31.80
C PHE A 66 -6.19 36.93 -33.16
N MET A 67 -5.94 35.62 -33.20
CA MET A 67 -5.88 34.86 -34.48
C MET A 67 -7.20 34.18 -34.86
N LEU A 68 -8.18 34.22 -33.97
CA LEU A 68 -9.48 33.58 -34.15
C LEU A 68 -10.61 34.58 -33.93
N PRO A 69 -11.75 34.38 -34.61
CA PRO A 69 -12.95 35.17 -34.32
C PRO A 69 -13.42 34.90 -32.88
N PRO A 70 -14.14 35.84 -32.25
CA PRO A 70 -14.60 35.71 -30.86
C PRO A 70 -15.59 34.56 -30.63
N THR A 71 -16.14 33.98 -31.71
CA THR A 71 -17.03 32.81 -31.67
C THR A 71 -16.27 31.47 -31.69
N ALA A 72 -14.95 31.48 -31.89
CA ALA A 72 -14.16 30.27 -31.96
C ALA A 72 -14.04 29.60 -30.59
N SER A 73 -14.01 28.27 -30.59
CA SER A 73 -13.86 27.49 -29.36
C SER A 73 -12.39 27.41 -28.91
N VAL A 74 -12.18 27.01 -27.65
CA VAL A 74 -10.84 26.71 -27.13
C VAL A 74 -10.17 25.57 -27.94
N ALA A 75 -10.96 24.62 -28.44
CA ALA A 75 -10.47 23.52 -29.27
C ALA A 75 -9.90 24.04 -30.60
N ASP A 76 -10.56 25.02 -31.23
CA ASP A 76 -10.08 25.63 -32.48
C ASP A 76 -8.77 26.40 -32.28
N ALA A 77 -8.65 27.12 -31.14
CA ALA A 77 -7.42 27.82 -30.77
C ALA A 77 -6.26 26.85 -30.54
N LEU A 78 -6.53 25.75 -29.85
CA LEU A 78 -5.56 24.70 -29.62
C LEU A 78 -5.12 24.02 -30.92
N ALA A 79 -6.04 23.74 -31.84
CA ALA A 79 -5.74 23.14 -33.14
C ALA A 79 -4.86 24.06 -34.00
N LYS A 80 -5.18 25.35 -34.06
CA LYS A 80 -4.35 26.35 -34.77
C LYS A 80 -2.95 26.47 -34.14
N TYR A 81 -2.86 26.50 -32.82
CA TYR A 81 -1.59 26.52 -32.12
C TYR A 81 -0.78 25.23 -32.36
N GLN A 82 -1.43 24.06 -32.42
CA GLN A 82 -0.77 22.79 -32.76
C GLN A 82 -0.17 22.81 -34.16
N ALA A 83 -0.92 23.33 -35.13
CA ALA A 83 -0.39 23.53 -36.48
C ALA A 83 0.78 24.53 -36.50
N ALA A 84 0.86 25.47 -35.55
CA ALA A 84 1.91 26.49 -35.49
C ALA A 84 3.29 25.99 -35.05
N PHE A 85 3.34 24.95 -34.21
CA PHE A 85 4.61 24.37 -33.74
C PHE A 85 4.99 23.06 -34.46
N GLN A 86 4.06 22.45 -35.21
CA GLN A 86 4.35 21.29 -36.05
C GLN A 86 5.01 21.70 -37.37
N VAL A 87 5.97 20.91 -37.86
CA VAL A 87 6.75 21.18 -39.09
C VAL A 87 5.88 21.19 -40.35
N SER A 88 4.68 20.63 -40.30
CA SER A 88 3.79 20.42 -41.46
C SER A 88 3.04 21.68 -41.96
N SER A 89 3.23 22.85 -41.34
CA SER A 89 2.50 24.07 -41.71
C SER A 89 3.20 24.85 -42.82
N GLU A 90 2.41 25.44 -43.75
CA GLU A 90 2.86 26.24 -44.90
C GLU A 90 3.79 27.42 -44.53
N ALA A 91 3.77 27.86 -43.26
CA ALA A 91 4.57 28.96 -42.72
C ALA A 91 5.82 28.51 -41.93
N GLY A 92 6.10 27.21 -41.85
CA GLY A 92 7.14 26.64 -40.99
C GLY A 92 6.80 26.73 -39.50
N ARG A 93 7.68 26.21 -38.64
CA ARG A 93 7.53 26.27 -37.18
C ARG A 93 7.75 27.70 -36.69
N TYR A 94 6.71 28.36 -36.20
CA TYR A 94 6.79 29.73 -35.67
C TYR A 94 6.41 29.84 -34.18
N ALA A 95 5.83 28.80 -33.59
CA ALA A 95 5.56 28.74 -32.16
C ALA A 95 6.48 27.73 -31.47
N CYS A 96 6.77 27.97 -30.18
CA CYS A 96 7.45 27.01 -29.32
C CYS A 96 6.56 25.78 -29.07
N ALA A 97 7.17 24.62 -28.78
CA ALA A 97 6.41 23.42 -28.41
C ALA A 97 5.97 23.54 -26.94
N PRO A 98 4.83 22.94 -26.54
CA PRO A 98 4.36 22.97 -25.17
C PRO A 98 5.16 21.99 -24.30
N LEU A 99 6.39 22.35 -23.96
CA LEU A 99 7.28 21.56 -23.10
C LEU A 99 6.90 21.72 -21.62
N PRO A 100 7.15 20.70 -20.77
CA PRO A 100 6.97 20.79 -19.33
C PRO A 100 7.71 21.97 -18.67
N PRO A 101 7.22 22.49 -17.53
CA PRO A 101 7.78 23.69 -16.88
C PRO A 101 9.27 23.62 -16.53
N TYR A 102 9.81 22.42 -16.27
CA TYR A 102 11.22 22.25 -15.95
C TYR A 102 12.13 22.25 -17.21
N GLN A 103 11.55 22.14 -18.40
CA GLN A 103 12.23 22.29 -19.69
C GLN A 103 11.98 23.68 -20.32
N GLU A 104 11.06 24.48 -19.78
CA GLU A 104 10.85 25.89 -20.15
C GLU A 104 12.10 26.71 -19.76
N GLY A 105 13.10 26.79 -20.65
CA GLY A 105 14.31 27.59 -20.46
C GLY A 105 15.64 26.85 -20.62
N ALA A 106 15.62 25.53 -20.89
CA ALA A 106 16.81 24.86 -21.39
C ALA A 106 17.18 25.47 -22.75
N PRO A 107 18.49 25.72 -23.04
CA PRO A 107 18.88 26.01 -24.40
C PRO A 107 18.36 24.87 -25.28
N PRO A 108 17.93 25.13 -26.53
CA PRO A 108 17.67 24.05 -27.46
C PRO A 108 18.96 23.25 -27.53
N GLU A 109 18.99 22.08 -26.89
CA GLU A 109 20.01 21.09 -27.15
C GLU A 109 19.96 20.94 -28.67
N GLU A 110 21.07 21.28 -29.34
CA GLU A 110 21.25 20.96 -30.74
C GLU A 110 20.79 19.51 -30.86
N GLU A 111 19.85 19.24 -31.76
CA GLU A 111 19.25 17.92 -31.96
C GLU A 111 20.40 16.96 -32.31
N GLU A 112 21.13 16.48 -31.29
CA GLU A 112 21.99 15.32 -31.39
C GLU A 112 21.00 14.22 -31.72
N GLU A 113 21.15 13.72 -32.94
CA GLU A 113 20.42 12.60 -33.51
C GLU A 113 20.71 11.35 -32.67
N GLU A 114 20.24 11.31 -31.42
CA GLU A 114 20.11 10.08 -30.68
C GLU A 114 18.89 9.36 -31.26
N GLU A 115 19.17 8.54 -32.27
CA GLU A 115 18.30 7.49 -32.77
C GLU A 115 17.99 6.48 -31.66
N GLU A 116 17.18 6.83 -30.66
CA GLU A 116 16.70 5.86 -29.66
C GLU A 116 15.18 5.98 -29.44
N GLU A 117 14.49 5.06 -30.13
CA GLU A 117 13.13 4.58 -29.93
C GLU A 117 11.98 5.59 -30.13
N CYS A 118 10.88 5.07 -30.66
CA CYS A 118 9.66 5.80 -31.02
C CYS A 118 8.91 6.37 -29.80
N GLU A 119 9.53 7.21 -28.98
CA GLU A 119 8.88 7.87 -27.85
C GLU A 119 8.13 9.13 -28.32
N ARG A 120 6.83 9.17 -28.03
CA ARG A 120 5.99 10.32 -28.35
C ARG A 120 6.58 11.58 -27.69
N PRO A 121 6.50 12.76 -28.34
CA PRO A 121 7.02 13.99 -27.77
C PRO A 121 6.36 14.30 -26.42
N LEU A 122 7.19 14.56 -25.41
CA LEU A 122 6.78 14.91 -24.06
C LEU A 122 6.22 16.34 -24.04
N TYR A 123 5.02 16.52 -23.47
CA TYR A 123 4.39 17.82 -23.35
C TYR A 123 3.95 18.14 -21.93
N ASP A 124 3.75 19.44 -21.67
CA ASP A 124 3.22 19.94 -20.39
C ASP A 124 1.85 19.30 -20.07
N LEU A 125 1.64 18.95 -18.81
CA LEU A 125 0.36 18.50 -18.28
C LEU A 125 -0.78 19.46 -18.63
N CYS A 126 -0.56 20.78 -18.54
CA CYS A 126 -1.57 21.78 -18.83
C CYS A 126 -2.04 21.68 -20.30
N PHE A 127 -1.12 21.39 -21.21
CA PHE A 127 -1.43 21.19 -22.62
C PHE A 127 -2.24 19.89 -22.83
N HIS A 128 -1.88 18.81 -22.14
CA HIS A 128 -2.66 17.57 -22.16
C HIS A 128 -4.08 17.75 -21.61
N LEU A 129 -4.26 18.57 -20.55
CA LEU A 129 -5.59 18.89 -20.00
C LEU A 129 -6.43 19.71 -20.98
N LEU A 130 -5.83 20.66 -21.69
CA LEU A 130 -6.52 21.40 -22.75
C LEU A 130 -6.90 20.49 -23.93
N LYS A 131 -6.05 19.52 -24.28
CA LYS A 131 -6.41 18.47 -25.25
C LYS A 131 -7.58 17.63 -24.78
N LEU A 132 -7.60 17.20 -23.51
CA LEU A 132 -8.70 16.44 -22.94
C LEU A 132 -10.01 17.24 -22.86
N TYR A 133 -9.92 18.56 -22.62
CA TYR A 133 -11.08 19.46 -22.67
C TYR A 133 -11.64 19.58 -24.09
N SER A 134 -10.76 19.61 -25.09
CA SER A 134 -11.13 19.74 -26.50
C SER A 134 -11.65 18.43 -27.10
N ASP A 135 -11.05 17.31 -26.72
CA ASP A 135 -11.44 15.96 -27.12
C ASP A 135 -11.55 15.05 -25.89
N ARG A 136 -12.79 14.64 -25.59
CA ARG A 136 -13.10 13.78 -24.44
C ARG A 136 -12.49 12.38 -24.55
N HIS A 137 -12.11 11.95 -25.75
CA HIS A 137 -11.49 10.65 -26.03
C HIS A 137 -9.96 10.70 -26.05
N TYR A 138 -9.37 11.85 -25.74
CA TYR A 138 -7.92 11.99 -25.68
C TYR A 138 -7.30 11.04 -24.64
N SER A 139 -6.24 10.32 -25.03
CA SER A 139 -5.61 9.32 -24.16
C SER A 139 -5.13 9.91 -22.84
N LEU A 140 -5.51 9.29 -21.71
CA LEU A 140 -5.04 9.70 -20.37
C LEU A 140 -3.63 9.21 -20.05
N GLN A 141 -3.06 8.29 -20.85
CA GLN A 141 -1.76 7.72 -20.54
C GLN A 141 -0.64 8.77 -20.53
N PRO A 142 -0.49 9.65 -21.55
CA PRO A 142 0.51 10.72 -21.50
C PRO A 142 0.24 11.70 -20.37
N LEU A 143 -1.04 11.99 -20.10
CA LEU A 143 -1.46 12.95 -19.09
C LEU A 143 -1.12 12.53 -17.65
N LEU A 144 -1.05 11.23 -17.38
CA LEU A 144 -0.72 10.68 -16.06
C LEU A 144 0.77 10.34 -15.91
N ASP A 145 1.59 10.60 -16.92
CA ASP A 145 3.04 10.42 -16.83
C ASP A 145 3.66 11.47 -15.90
N PRO A 146 4.40 11.08 -14.85
CA PRO A 146 5.12 12.00 -13.96
C PRO A 146 6.00 13.04 -14.67
N LEU A 147 6.54 12.68 -15.84
CA LEU A 147 7.40 13.55 -16.65
C LEU A 147 6.67 14.77 -17.22
N THR A 148 5.34 14.77 -17.28
CA THR A 148 4.59 15.95 -17.77
C THR A 148 4.68 17.16 -16.83
N VAL A 149 5.10 16.97 -15.58
CA VAL A 149 5.18 18.04 -14.56
C VAL A 149 6.53 18.11 -13.89
N THR A 150 7.18 16.98 -13.63
CA THR A 150 8.44 16.93 -12.90
C THR A 150 9.48 16.14 -13.66
N TRP A 151 10.74 16.51 -13.53
CA TRP A 151 11.87 15.73 -14.07
C TRP A 151 12.06 14.36 -13.38
N ARG A 152 11.30 14.09 -12.30
CA ARG A 152 11.42 12.87 -11.50
C ARG A 152 10.46 11.81 -12.03
N ARG A 153 10.99 10.81 -12.73
CA ARG A 153 10.23 9.65 -13.28
C ARG A 153 9.42 8.85 -12.26
N LEU A 154 9.74 8.96 -10.98
CA LEU A 154 9.11 8.20 -9.89
C LEU A 154 8.11 9.03 -9.06
N ASP A 155 7.86 10.29 -9.39
CA ASP A 155 6.95 11.14 -8.61
C ASP A 155 5.50 11.00 -9.09
N PHE A 156 4.81 9.96 -8.63
CA PHE A 156 3.43 9.67 -9.02
C PHE A 156 2.38 10.40 -8.17
N ARG A 157 2.81 11.30 -7.27
CA ARG A 157 1.91 12.06 -6.39
C ARG A 157 0.85 12.79 -7.17
N LEU A 158 1.25 13.65 -8.10
CA LEU A 158 0.30 14.46 -8.86
C LEU A 158 -0.53 13.60 -9.81
N SER A 159 0.09 12.63 -10.49
CA SER A 159 -0.60 11.67 -11.36
C SER A 159 -1.74 10.95 -10.65
N TRP A 160 -1.50 10.49 -9.41
CA TRP A 160 -2.53 9.80 -8.64
C TRP A 160 -3.71 10.72 -8.25
N HIS A 161 -3.43 11.92 -7.76
CA HIS A 161 -4.49 12.88 -7.39
C HIS A 161 -5.28 13.32 -8.62
N LEU A 162 -4.59 13.55 -9.73
CA LEU A 162 -5.22 13.91 -11.00
C LEU A 162 -6.13 12.79 -11.50
N TRP A 163 -5.67 11.54 -11.44
CA TRP A 163 -6.52 10.39 -11.77
C TRP A 163 -7.78 10.34 -10.90
N GLY A 164 -7.68 10.60 -9.59
CA GLY A 164 -8.85 10.67 -8.71
C GLY A 164 -9.87 11.73 -9.12
N VAL A 165 -9.40 12.93 -9.53
CA VAL A 165 -10.28 13.99 -10.05
C VAL A 165 -10.91 13.60 -11.39
N LEU A 166 -10.12 13.02 -12.30
CA LEU A 166 -10.63 12.56 -13.60
C LEU A 166 -11.68 11.45 -13.46
N GLN A 167 -11.47 10.53 -12.52
CA GLN A 167 -12.44 9.50 -12.20
C GLN A 167 -13.75 10.10 -11.65
N ALA A 168 -13.67 11.11 -10.78
CA ALA A 168 -14.84 11.84 -10.29
C ALA A 168 -15.58 12.60 -11.40
N LEU A 169 -14.88 13.05 -12.44
CA LEU A 169 -15.45 13.65 -13.66
C LEU A 169 -15.97 12.60 -14.68
N HIS A 170 -16.02 11.33 -14.29
CA HIS A 170 -16.48 10.19 -15.10
C HIS A 170 -15.62 9.87 -16.34
N TYR A 171 -14.31 10.11 -16.28
CA TYR A 171 -13.39 9.57 -17.27
C TYR A 171 -12.97 8.14 -16.91
N SER A 172 -13.30 7.18 -17.78
CA SER A 172 -13.12 5.73 -17.52
C SER A 172 -12.18 5.02 -18.50
N HIS A 173 -11.60 5.75 -19.46
CA HIS A 173 -10.85 5.16 -20.58
C HIS A 173 -9.37 4.87 -20.27
N LEU A 174 -8.99 4.85 -18.99
CA LEU A 174 -7.68 4.37 -18.56
C LEU A 174 -7.73 2.85 -18.32
N SER A 175 -6.79 2.10 -18.88
CA SER A 175 -6.75 0.65 -18.71
C SER A 175 -6.50 0.25 -17.24
N ALA A 176 -7.07 -0.88 -16.81
CA ALA A 176 -6.91 -1.38 -15.45
C ALA A 176 -5.44 -1.59 -15.04
N ALA A 177 -4.60 -2.03 -15.98
CA ALA A 177 -3.16 -2.18 -15.74
C ALA A 177 -2.47 -0.84 -15.44
N ARG A 178 -2.86 0.24 -16.15
CA ARG A 178 -2.30 1.58 -15.91
C ARG A 178 -2.83 2.20 -14.63
N GLN A 179 -4.11 1.97 -14.30
CA GLN A 179 -4.64 2.33 -12.97
C GLN A 179 -3.81 1.65 -11.87
N GLY A 180 -3.64 0.32 -11.97
CA GLY A 180 -2.82 -0.46 -11.04
C GLY A 180 -1.39 0.09 -10.91
N LEU A 181 -0.76 0.48 -12.03
CA LEU A 181 0.56 1.10 -12.02
C LEU A 181 0.59 2.39 -11.18
N VAL A 182 -0.35 3.31 -11.40
CA VAL A 182 -0.41 4.60 -10.67
C VAL A 182 -0.68 4.38 -9.18
N HIS A 183 -1.54 3.43 -8.82
CA HIS A 183 -1.78 3.06 -7.42
C HIS A 183 -0.54 2.44 -6.77
N ALA A 184 0.09 1.47 -7.43
CA ALA A 184 1.24 0.74 -6.91
C ALA A 184 2.48 1.63 -6.80
N SER A 185 2.76 2.47 -7.81
CA SER A 185 3.91 3.36 -7.81
C SER A 185 3.81 4.43 -6.73
N TYR A 186 2.63 5.03 -6.54
CA TYR A 186 2.44 6.01 -5.47
C TYR A 186 2.45 5.35 -4.08
N ALA A 187 1.89 4.15 -3.94
CA ALA A 187 2.00 3.36 -2.71
C ALA A 187 3.47 3.05 -2.36
N ALA A 188 4.29 2.63 -3.33
CA ALA A 188 5.71 2.38 -3.14
C ALA A 188 6.49 3.65 -2.76
N GLN A 189 6.12 4.81 -3.33
CA GLN A 189 6.71 6.09 -2.95
C GLN A 189 6.42 6.42 -1.47
N LEU A 190 5.19 6.22 -1.01
CA LEU A 190 4.80 6.43 0.39
C LEU A 190 5.45 5.42 1.34
N GLU A 191 5.60 4.16 0.90
CA GLU A 191 6.31 3.12 1.63
C GLU A 191 7.78 3.52 1.84
N SER A 192 8.47 3.97 0.79
CA SER A 192 9.87 4.40 0.89
C SER A 192 10.07 5.61 1.82
N ALA A 193 9.04 6.44 1.98
CA ALA A 193 9.02 7.54 2.93
C ALA A 193 8.66 7.12 4.37
N GLY A 194 8.42 5.84 4.63
CA GLY A 194 8.03 5.30 5.94
C GLY A 194 6.54 5.46 6.28
N LEU A 195 5.72 5.95 5.34
CA LEU A 195 4.29 6.20 5.50
C LEU A 195 3.45 5.03 4.97
N TRP A 196 3.78 3.81 5.39
CA TRP A 196 3.13 2.58 4.91
C TRP A 196 1.62 2.54 5.16
N HIS A 197 1.13 3.15 6.25
CA HIS A 197 -0.31 3.25 6.54
C HIS A 197 -1.06 4.09 5.49
N MET A 198 -0.42 5.10 4.92
CA MET A 198 -0.95 5.86 3.79
C MET A 198 -0.82 5.07 2.48
N ALA A 199 0.24 4.28 2.32
CA ALA A 199 0.35 3.37 1.18
C ALA A 199 -0.84 2.39 1.12
N VAL A 200 -1.26 1.85 2.27
CA VAL A 200 -2.48 1.03 2.37
C VAL A 200 -3.73 1.78 1.90
N PHE A 201 -3.90 3.05 2.31
CA PHE A 201 -4.99 3.89 1.81
C PHE A 201 -4.98 4.00 0.28
N ILE A 202 -3.81 4.22 -0.35
CA ILE A 202 -3.71 4.28 -1.81
C ILE A 202 -4.06 2.94 -2.46
N LEU A 203 -3.59 1.82 -1.91
CA LEU A 203 -3.87 0.48 -2.43
C LEU A 203 -5.36 0.10 -2.33
N LEU A 204 -6.11 0.65 -1.37
CA LEU A 204 -7.56 0.44 -1.28
C LEU A 204 -8.34 0.97 -2.48
N HIS A 205 -7.76 1.89 -3.26
CA HIS A 205 -8.38 2.43 -4.47
C HIS A 205 -8.23 1.53 -5.70
N ILE A 206 -7.49 0.41 -5.59
CA ILE A 206 -7.39 -0.57 -6.66
C ILE A 206 -8.78 -1.15 -6.96
N PRO A 207 -9.24 -1.14 -8.22
CA PRO A 207 -10.59 -1.58 -8.57
C PRO A 207 -10.77 -3.10 -8.39
N ASP A 208 -9.77 -3.89 -8.78
CA ASP A 208 -9.81 -5.35 -8.63
C ASP A 208 -9.70 -5.76 -7.15
N HIS A 209 -10.75 -6.38 -6.63
CA HIS A 209 -10.82 -6.86 -5.25
C HIS A 209 -9.66 -7.81 -4.91
N ARG A 210 -9.30 -8.73 -5.83
CA ARG A 210 -8.27 -9.74 -5.53
C ARG A 210 -6.89 -9.11 -5.41
N GLN A 211 -6.56 -8.19 -6.31
CA GLN A 211 -5.30 -7.45 -6.26
C GLN A 211 -5.26 -6.50 -5.06
N ARG A 212 -6.37 -5.81 -4.78
CA ARG A 212 -6.50 -4.94 -3.60
C ARG A 212 -6.26 -5.70 -2.30
N GLU A 213 -6.93 -6.83 -2.11
CA GLU A 213 -6.76 -7.66 -0.92
C GLU A 213 -5.30 -8.13 -0.78
N ARG A 214 -4.71 -8.65 -1.86
CA ARG A 214 -3.32 -9.14 -1.83
C ARG A 214 -2.34 -8.03 -1.48
N ALA A 215 -2.42 -6.88 -2.17
CA ALA A 215 -1.51 -5.76 -1.96
C ALA A 215 -1.61 -5.19 -0.54
N VAL A 216 -2.83 -5.05 0.00
CA VAL A 216 -3.04 -4.60 1.39
C VAL A 216 -2.46 -5.60 2.38
N ARG A 217 -2.73 -6.89 2.21
CA ARG A 217 -2.21 -7.94 3.11
C ARG A 217 -0.68 -8.02 3.05
N GLU A 218 -0.07 -7.91 1.88
CA GLU A 218 1.38 -7.89 1.71
C GLU A 218 2.02 -6.69 2.42
N MET A 219 1.45 -5.49 2.24
CA MET A 219 1.92 -4.28 2.92
C MET A 219 1.84 -4.40 4.45
N LEU A 220 0.74 -4.98 4.97
CA LEU A 220 0.59 -5.25 6.40
C LEU A 220 1.60 -6.29 6.90
N MET A 221 1.80 -7.39 6.17
CA MET A 221 2.76 -8.44 6.53
C MET A 221 4.20 -7.94 6.60
N LEU A 222 4.55 -6.93 5.80
CA LEU A 222 5.91 -6.38 5.76
C LEU A 222 6.16 -5.37 6.88
N HIS A 223 5.20 -4.48 7.15
CA HIS A 223 5.41 -3.28 7.99
C HIS A 223 4.74 -3.31 9.36
N CYS A 224 3.85 -4.25 9.64
CA CYS A 224 3.19 -4.32 10.94
C CYS A 224 4.21 -4.72 12.03
N PRO A 225 4.49 -3.84 13.02
CA PRO A 225 5.46 -4.14 14.05
C PRO A 225 4.89 -5.15 15.05
N LEU A 226 5.77 -5.99 15.61
CA LEU A 226 5.43 -6.91 16.69
C LEU A 226 5.30 -6.17 18.04
N LEU A 227 6.16 -5.19 18.28
CA LEU A 227 6.14 -4.36 19.49
C LEU A 227 5.11 -3.22 19.34
N GLU A 228 4.20 -3.13 20.31
CA GLU A 228 3.23 -2.06 20.37
C GLU A 228 3.89 -0.78 20.90
N THR A 229 4.11 0.17 20.00
CA THR A 229 4.53 1.55 20.31
C THR A 229 3.32 2.47 20.23
N ALA A 230 3.39 3.65 20.85
CA ALA A 230 2.29 4.64 20.75
C ALA A 230 1.99 5.02 19.29
N GLU A 231 3.02 5.06 18.44
CA GLU A 231 2.89 5.32 17.01
C GLU A 231 2.25 4.15 16.25
N SER A 232 2.64 2.91 16.54
CA SER A 232 2.03 1.74 15.88
C SER A 232 0.57 1.59 16.26
N ALA A 233 0.22 1.81 17.54
CA ALA A 233 -1.18 1.81 17.99
C ALA A 233 -2.01 2.92 17.35
N ARG A 234 -1.42 4.10 17.08
CA ARG A 234 -2.09 5.17 16.32
C ARG A 234 -2.32 4.78 14.87
N ARG A 235 -1.33 4.16 14.21
CA ARG A 235 -1.45 3.67 12.83
C ARG A 235 -2.46 2.53 12.72
N GLU A 236 -2.48 1.61 13.67
CA GLU A 236 -3.47 0.52 13.73
C GLU A 236 -4.89 1.02 13.90
N ARG A 237 -5.12 1.98 14.81
CA ARG A 237 -6.43 2.65 14.94
C ARG A 237 -6.87 3.34 13.66
N PHE A 238 -5.96 4.01 12.96
CA PHE A 238 -6.26 4.60 11.66
C PHE A 238 -6.73 3.53 10.64
N LEU A 239 -6.06 2.38 10.60
CA LEU A 239 -6.41 1.28 9.69
C LEU A 239 -7.76 0.64 10.03
N THR A 240 -8.07 0.45 11.32
CA THR A 240 -9.30 -0.23 11.75
C THR A 240 -10.50 0.70 11.83
N GLU A 241 -10.33 1.92 12.35
CA GLU A 241 -11.44 2.87 12.58
C GLU A 241 -11.77 3.69 11.33
N GLN A 242 -10.76 4.15 10.59
CA GLN A 242 -10.98 5.02 9.42
C GLN A 242 -11.05 4.24 8.10
N LEU A 243 -10.10 3.30 7.90
CA LEU A 243 -10.03 2.51 6.67
C LEU A 243 -10.85 1.22 6.72
N LEU A 244 -11.41 0.88 7.89
CA LEU A 244 -12.28 -0.28 8.10
C LEU A 244 -11.62 -1.61 7.71
N ILE A 245 -10.30 -1.72 7.87
CA ILE A 245 -9.57 -2.95 7.59
C ILE A 245 -9.86 -3.99 8.67
N PRO A 246 -10.14 -5.25 8.31
CA PRO A 246 -10.38 -6.30 9.30
C PRO A 246 -9.21 -6.47 10.27
N GLN A 247 -9.49 -6.47 11.57
CA GLN A 247 -8.48 -6.70 12.62
C GLN A 247 -7.79 -8.05 12.47
N SER A 248 -8.50 -9.04 11.91
CA SER A 248 -7.94 -10.37 11.63
C SER A 248 -6.73 -10.31 10.70
N TRP A 249 -6.69 -9.39 9.73
CA TRP A 249 -5.56 -9.24 8.82
C TRP A 249 -4.33 -8.64 9.51
N ILE A 250 -4.54 -7.69 10.42
CA ILE A 250 -3.47 -7.08 11.21
C ILE A 250 -2.86 -8.13 12.13
N HIS A 251 -3.70 -8.89 12.84
CA HIS A 251 -3.22 -9.98 13.70
C HIS A 251 -2.56 -11.10 12.90
N GLN A 252 -3.04 -11.41 11.70
CA GLN A 252 -2.36 -12.36 10.81
C GLN A 252 -0.95 -11.88 10.46
N ALA A 253 -0.78 -10.61 10.10
CA ALA A 253 0.52 -10.03 9.80
C ALA A 253 1.47 -10.10 11.02
N LYS A 254 1.00 -9.71 12.21
CA LYS A 254 1.76 -9.82 13.46
C LYS A 254 2.16 -11.27 13.77
N ALA A 255 1.27 -12.24 13.54
CA ALA A 255 1.58 -13.66 13.72
C ALA A 255 2.68 -14.15 12.77
N THR A 256 2.63 -13.75 11.49
CA THR A 256 3.69 -14.09 10.52
C THR A 256 5.03 -13.45 10.90
N ARG A 257 5.01 -12.23 11.47
CA ARG A 257 6.22 -11.58 11.96
C ARG A 257 6.81 -12.30 13.19
N ALA A 258 5.98 -12.60 14.19
CA ALA A 258 6.38 -13.36 15.37
C ALA A 258 7.00 -14.72 15.01
N HIS A 259 6.46 -15.38 13.98
CA HIS A 259 7.03 -16.62 13.48
C HIS A 259 8.47 -16.46 12.96
N ARG A 260 8.74 -15.35 12.25
CA ARG A 260 10.07 -15.03 11.72
C ARG A 260 11.06 -14.67 12.83
N ASP A 261 10.58 -13.94 13.84
CA ASP A 261 11.41 -13.51 14.98
C ASP A 261 11.66 -14.66 15.97
N GLY A 262 10.91 -15.77 15.86
CA GLY A 262 11.04 -16.97 16.69
C GLY A 262 10.19 -16.97 17.96
N ASP A 263 9.40 -15.91 18.18
CA ASP A 263 8.56 -15.71 19.35
C ASP A 263 7.23 -16.49 19.25
N ARG A 264 7.29 -17.76 19.63
CA ARG A 264 6.15 -18.70 19.53
C ARG A 264 4.96 -18.29 20.39
N HIS A 265 5.18 -17.63 21.53
CA HIS A 265 4.11 -17.15 22.42
C HIS A 265 3.27 -16.05 21.75
N GLN A 266 3.93 -15.02 21.20
CA GLN A 266 3.26 -13.93 20.49
C GLN A 266 2.63 -14.42 19.18
N GLN A 267 3.26 -15.38 18.51
CA GLN A 267 2.67 -16.05 17.36
C GLN A 267 1.34 -16.72 17.72
N ALA A 268 1.27 -17.48 18.82
CA ALA A 268 0.06 -18.14 19.27
C ALA A 268 -1.06 -17.12 19.60
N LEU A 269 -0.71 -16.05 20.33
CA LEU A 269 -1.65 -14.98 20.71
C LEU A 269 -2.26 -14.30 19.48
N HIS A 270 -1.43 -13.94 18.51
CA HIS A 270 -1.91 -13.26 17.31
C HIS A 270 -2.67 -14.20 16.36
N LEU A 271 -2.31 -15.49 16.28
CA LEU A 271 -3.10 -16.48 15.53
C LEU A 271 -4.49 -16.70 16.15
N TYR A 272 -4.57 -16.72 17.48
CA TYR A 272 -5.83 -16.78 18.21
C TYR A 272 -6.71 -15.57 17.89
N ARG A 273 -6.17 -14.34 18.02
CA ARG A 273 -6.91 -13.11 17.70
C ARG A 273 -7.28 -12.97 16.22
N ALA A 274 -6.50 -13.58 15.31
CA ALA A 274 -6.79 -13.59 13.88
C ALA A 274 -7.87 -14.61 13.48
N GLY A 275 -8.28 -15.51 14.39
CA GLY A 275 -9.27 -16.56 14.13
C GLY A 275 -8.72 -17.78 13.39
N PHE A 276 -7.40 -17.98 13.35
CA PHE A 276 -6.77 -19.14 12.73
C PHE A 276 -6.60 -20.29 13.74
N TRP A 277 -7.72 -20.86 14.18
CA TRP A 277 -7.79 -21.85 15.26
C TRP A 277 -6.92 -23.09 15.02
N ASN A 278 -6.98 -23.67 13.82
CA ASN A 278 -6.20 -24.86 13.45
C ASN A 278 -4.68 -24.63 13.54
N GLN A 279 -4.22 -23.45 13.09
CA GLN A 279 -2.79 -23.12 13.11
C GLN A 279 -2.33 -22.82 14.54
N CYS A 280 -3.16 -22.12 15.31
CA CYS A 280 -2.93 -21.86 16.72
C CYS A 280 -2.82 -23.17 17.52
N HIS A 281 -3.81 -24.06 17.38
CA HIS A 281 -3.86 -25.36 18.07
C HIS A 281 -2.65 -26.24 17.75
N ARG A 282 -2.26 -26.34 16.48
CA ARG A 282 -1.07 -27.10 16.08
C ARG A 282 0.20 -26.56 16.72
N LEU A 283 0.36 -25.24 16.76
CA LEU A 283 1.52 -24.59 17.37
C LEU A 283 1.53 -24.80 18.89
N LEU A 284 0.37 -24.66 19.54
CA LEU A 284 0.20 -24.92 20.96
C LEU A 284 0.65 -26.34 21.30
N ILE A 285 0.11 -27.36 20.63
CA ILE A 285 0.45 -28.76 20.95
C ILE A 285 1.92 -29.09 20.66
N GLN A 286 2.46 -28.61 19.54
CA GLN A 286 3.80 -28.99 19.11
C GLN A 286 4.93 -28.33 19.91
N HIS A 287 4.70 -27.15 20.44
CA HIS A 287 5.77 -26.33 21.01
C HIS A 287 5.42 -25.69 22.34
N LEU A 288 4.21 -25.16 22.50
CA LEU A 288 3.87 -24.36 23.68
C LEU A 288 3.39 -25.23 24.85
N ALA A 289 2.70 -26.34 24.60
CA ALA A 289 2.11 -27.19 25.62
C ALA A 289 3.19 -27.83 26.50
N SER A 290 4.20 -28.47 25.90
CA SER A 290 5.30 -29.08 26.64
C SER A 290 6.16 -28.05 27.36
N ASP A 291 6.46 -26.91 26.72
CA ASP A 291 7.21 -25.82 27.36
C ASP A 291 6.43 -25.19 28.53
N CYS A 292 5.10 -25.06 28.46
CA CYS A 292 4.29 -24.51 29.56
C CYS A 292 4.15 -25.47 30.73
N ILE A 293 4.04 -26.79 30.48
CA ILE A 293 3.96 -27.81 31.53
C ILE A 293 5.30 -27.92 32.28
N ILE A 294 6.42 -27.92 31.57
CA ILE A 294 7.76 -27.99 32.20
C ILE A 294 8.03 -26.75 33.09
N ASN A 295 7.49 -25.60 32.72
CA ASN A 295 7.70 -24.34 33.44
C ASN A 295 6.55 -24.00 34.43
N ASP A 296 5.63 -24.94 34.71
CA ASP A 296 4.46 -24.76 35.58
C ASP A 296 3.54 -23.58 35.22
N ASN A 297 3.59 -23.09 33.98
CA ASN A 297 2.86 -21.90 33.56
C ASN A 297 1.46 -22.27 33.04
N HIS A 298 0.69 -22.93 33.90
CA HIS A 298 -0.59 -23.56 33.57
C HIS A 298 -1.72 -22.53 33.32
N ASP A 299 -1.64 -21.35 33.92
CA ASP A 299 -2.63 -20.28 33.77
C ASP A 299 -2.65 -19.70 32.36
N TYR A 300 -1.48 -19.42 31.79
CA TYR A 300 -1.34 -18.91 30.42
C TYR A 300 -1.92 -19.91 29.41
N LEU A 301 -1.60 -21.20 29.56
CA LEU A 301 -2.10 -22.24 28.67
C LEU A 301 -3.62 -22.47 28.84
N LEU A 302 -4.15 -22.32 30.05
CA LEU A 302 -5.59 -22.42 30.34
C LEU A 302 -6.38 -21.35 29.57
N GLU A 303 -5.97 -20.08 29.60
CA GLU A 303 -6.69 -18.99 28.90
C GLU A 303 -6.83 -19.27 27.40
N PHE A 304 -5.77 -19.77 26.75
CA PHE A 304 -5.82 -20.15 25.33
C PHE A 304 -6.72 -21.35 25.08
N LEU A 305 -6.60 -22.40 25.90
CA LEU A 305 -7.36 -23.63 25.73
C LEU A 305 -8.85 -23.43 26.03
N GLU A 306 -9.21 -22.60 27.01
CA GLU A 306 -10.61 -22.25 27.29
C GLU A 306 -11.22 -21.41 26.18
N GLY A 307 -10.46 -20.45 25.62
CA GLY A 307 -10.88 -19.70 24.44
C GLY A 307 -11.10 -20.60 23.21
N LEU A 308 -10.24 -21.61 23.02
CA LEU A 308 -10.37 -22.59 21.94
C LEU A 308 -11.45 -23.66 22.19
N ALA A 309 -11.84 -23.89 23.45
CA ALA A 309 -12.86 -24.86 23.84
C ALA A 309 -14.30 -24.40 23.58
N VAL A 310 -14.49 -23.14 23.16
CA VAL A 310 -15.81 -22.63 22.75
C VAL A 310 -16.34 -23.50 21.60
N PRO A 311 -17.61 -23.97 21.65
CA PRO A 311 -18.14 -24.96 20.70
C PRO A 311 -18.00 -24.57 19.21
N GLU A 312 -18.06 -23.27 18.93
CA GLU A 312 -17.91 -22.70 17.58
C GLU A 312 -16.48 -22.86 17.04
N HIS A 313 -15.48 -22.87 17.91
CA HIS A 313 -14.07 -22.98 17.55
C HIS A 313 -13.61 -24.43 17.56
N SER A 314 -14.01 -25.20 18.59
CA SER A 314 -13.64 -26.61 18.72
C SER A 314 -14.12 -27.48 17.55
N ALA A 315 -15.29 -27.17 16.96
CA ALA A 315 -15.81 -27.87 15.78
C ALA A 315 -14.99 -27.62 14.50
N SER A 316 -14.29 -26.49 14.42
CA SER A 316 -13.42 -26.15 13.29
C SER A 316 -12.00 -26.71 13.44
N ILE A 317 -11.63 -27.16 14.64
CA ILE A 317 -10.27 -27.61 14.97
C ILE A 317 -10.14 -29.11 14.70
N GLN A 318 -9.17 -29.47 13.86
CA GLN A 318 -8.81 -30.86 13.63
C GLN A 318 -8.13 -31.47 14.88
N ASP A 319 -8.55 -32.67 15.28
CA ASP A 319 -7.98 -33.43 16.40
C ASP A 319 -8.06 -32.71 17.77
N TRP A 320 -9.06 -31.84 17.96
CA TRP A 320 -9.27 -31.15 19.25
C TRP A 320 -9.46 -32.14 20.41
N ASP A 321 -10.33 -33.14 20.23
CA ASP A 321 -10.65 -34.12 21.28
C ASP A 321 -9.46 -35.01 21.65
N THR A 322 -8.56 -35.27 20.69
CA THR A 322 -7.43 -36.19 20.83
C THR A 322 -6.24 -35.54 21.56
N ALA A 323 -6.03 -34.23 21.38
CA ALA A 323 -4.87 -33.56 21.95
C ALA A 323 -5.23 -32.30 22.77
N GLY A 324 -5.94 -31.34 22.18
CA GLY A 324 -6.25 -30.06 22.84
C GLY A 324 -7.08 -30.23 24.11
N ARG A 325 -8.09 -31.09 24.03
CA ARG A 325 -8.96 -31.45 25.16
C ARG A 325 -8.23 -32.21 26.26
N VAL A 326 -7.25 -33.03 25.91
CA VAL A 326 -6.44 -33.77 26.90
C VAL A 326 -5.64 -32.81 27.77
N TYR A 327 -4.98 -31.81 27.15
CA TYR A 327 -4.25 -30.78 27.90
C TYR A 327 -5.18 -29.91 28.75
N LEU A 328 -6.36 -29.58 28.26
CA LEU A 328 -7.35 -28.81 29.01
C LEU A 328 -7.89 -29.59 30.21
N ASP A 329 -8.24 -30.85 30.01
CA ASP A 329 -8.71 -31.75 31.08
C ASP A 329 -7.60 -31.94 32.14
N TYR A 330 -6.34 -32.09 31.71
CA TYR A 330 -5.16 -32.18 32.59
C TYR A 330 -5.01 -30.94 33.48
N ILE A 331 -5.02 -29.73 32.91
CA ILE A 331 -4.86 -28.49 33.68
C ILE A 331 -6.01 -28.31 34.67
N ARG A 332 -7.25 -28.67 34.27
CA ARG A 332 -8.42 -28.62 35.17
C ARG A 332 -8.28 -29.58 36.36
N VAL A 333 -7.74 -30.78 36.13
CA VAL A 333 -7.48 -31.74 37.20
C VAL A 333 -6.40 -31.22 38.15
N ILE A 334 -5.31 -30.64 37.64
CA ILE A 334 -4.27 -30.04 38.48
C ILE A 334 -4.84 -28.91 39.34
N LYS A 335 -5.59 -27.97 38.75
CA LYS A 335 -6.22 -26.87 39.50
C LYS A 335 -7.19 -27.38 40.55
N SER A 336 -8.03 -28.37 40.19
CA SER A 336 -8.97 -28.99 41.14
C SER A 336 -8.24 -29.69 42.30
N LEU A 337 -7.10 -30.32 42.04
CA LEU A 337 -6.27 -30.94 43.09
C LEU A 337 -5.63 -29.89 44.00
N GLN A 338 -5.14 -28.77 43.46
CA GLN A 338 -4.61 -27.66 44.25
C GLN A 338 -5.70 -27.02 45.13
N ASP A 339 -6.90 -26.81 44.60
CA ASP A 339 -8.04 -26.27 45.34
C ASP A 339 -8.45 -27.20 46.50
N ILE A 340 -8.47 -28.52 46.29
CA ILE A 340 -8.79 -29.52 47.32
C ILE A 340 -7.69 -29.64 48.37
N GLN A 341 -6.42 -29.41 48.02
CA GLN A 341 -5.33 -29.37 49.00
C GLN A 341 -5.41 -28.13 49.91
N GLN A 342 -5.92 -27.00 49.40
CA GLN A 342 -6.11 -25.78 50.19
C GLN A 342 -7.40 -25.79 51.02
N VAL A 343 -8.48 -26.42 50.50
CA VAL A 343 -9.76 -26.56 51.21
C VAL A 343 -9.84 -27.94 51.89
N ARG A 344 -9.54 -27.98 53.18
CA ARG A 344 -9.54 -29.19 54.05
C ARG A 344 -10.79 -30.11 53.90
N PRO A 345 -10.67 -31.40 54.28
CA PRO A 345 -11.14 -32.56 53.54
C PRO A 345 -12.60 -32.90 53.86
N ASN A 346 -13.53 -32.65 52.94
CA ASN A 346 -14.86 -33.25 53.02
C ASN A 346 -15.46 -33.57 51.64
N ALA A 347 -14.59 -33.76 50.64
CA ALA A 347 -15.00 -33.90 49.26
C ALA A 347 -14.76 -35.32 48.71
N GLY A 348 -15.13 -36.37 49.47
CA GLY A 348 -14.94 -37.77 49.04
C GLY A 348 -15.54 -38.09 47.66
N TYR A 349 -16.70 -37.51 47.34
CA TYR A 349 -17.32 -37.63 46.02
C TYR A 349 -16.56 -36.90 44.90
N GLN A 350 -15.94 -35.75 45.20
CA GLN A 350 -15.12 -35.03 44.23
C GLN A 350 -13.79 -35.77 44.00
N LEU A 351 -13.27 -36.43 45.03
CA LEU A 351 -12.06 -37.26 44.95
C LEU A 351 -12.27 -38.52 44.09
N GLU A 352 -13.42 -39.20 44.22
CA GLU A 352 -13.76 -40.36 43.37
C GLU A 352 -13.95 -39.96 41.90
N ARG A 353 -14.58 -38.82 41.64
CA ARG A 353 -14.77 -38.29 40.28
C ARG A 353 -13.44 -37.86 39.65
N LEU A 354 -12.57 -37.20 40.43
CA LEU A 354 -11.21 -36.90 40.01
C LEU A 354 -10.39 -38.18 39.76
N TYR A 355 -10.62 -39.25 40.53
CA TYR A 355 -9.96 -40.53 40.31
C TYR A 355 -10.35 -41.15 38.96
N THR A 356 -11.64 -41.15 38.60
CA THR A 356 -12.09 -41.61 37.28
C THR A 356 -11.54 -40.75 36.15
N ASP A 357 -11.49 -39.43 36.35
CA ASP A 357 -10.99 -38.47 35.37
C ASP A 357 -9.47 -38.62 35.16
N VAL A 358 -8.69 -38.77 36.24
CA VAL A 358 -7.23 -39.06 36.21
C VAL A 358 -6.95 -40.39 35.50
N THR A 359 -7.72 -41.45 35.80
CA THR A 359 -7.51 -42.76 35.16
C THR A 359 -7.83 -42.72 33.66
N SER A 360 -8.88 -41.97 33.28
CA SER A 360 -9.20 -41.70 31.88
C SER A 360 -8.17 -40.79 31.20
N LEU A 361 -7.56 -39.85 31.93
CA LEU A 361 -6.52 -38.96 31.43
C LEU A 361 -5.23 -39.73 31.17
N CYS A 362 -4.79 -40.60 32.07
CA CYS A 362 -3.58 -41.40 31.89
C CYS A 362 -3.63 -42.22 30.59
N SER A 363 -4.76 -42.88 30.30
CA SER A 363 -4.92 -43.64 29.04
C SER A 363 -4.94 -42.77 27.79
N ARG A 364 -5.39 -41.50 27.90
CA ARG A 364 -5.39 -40.53 26.79
C ARG A 364 -4.04 -39.84 26.60
N ILE A 365 -3.29 -39.61 27.67
CA ILE A 365 -1.95 -39.02 27.65
C ILE A 365 -0.95 -39.98 26.98
N GLU A 366 -1.08 -41.29 27.23
CA GLU A 366 -0.28 -42.32 26.54
C GLU A 366 -0.51 -42.37 25.02
N LEU A 367 -1.66 -41.87 24.55
CA LEU A 367 -2.01 -41.81 23.13
C LEU A 367 -1.56 -40.49 22.45
N LEU A 368 -0.98 -39.54 23.18
CA LEU A 368 -0.51 -38.28 22.61
C LEU A 368 0.73 -38.50 21.72
N PRO A 369 0.74 -37.97 20.48
CA PRO A 369 1.88 -38.13 19.59
C PRO A 369 3.10 -37.35 20.09
N CYS A 370 4.09 -38.05 20.63
CA CYS A 370 5.35 -37.45 21.09
C CYS A 370 6.29 -37.20 19.90
N ARG A 371 6.46 -35.93 19.52
CA ARG A 371 7.30 -35.55 18.38
C ARG A 371 8.65 -34.99 18.81
N THR A 372 8.73 -34.37 19.98
CA THR A 372 9.98 -33.79 20.50
C THR A 372 10.45 -34.48 21.79
N ALA A 373 11.73 -34.30 22.14
CA ALA A 373 12.28 -34.79 23.41
C ALA A 373 11.63 -34.11 24.62
N ARG A 374 11.16 -32.86 24.46
CA ARG A 374 10.41 -32.13 25.49
C ARG A 374 9.01 -32.67 25.67
N ASP A 375 8.36 -33.13 24.60
CA ASP A 375 7.05 -33.79 24.72
C ASP A 375 7.18 -35.11 25.50
N ARG A 376 8.26 -35.87 25.26
CA ARG A 376 8.57 -37.07 26.05
C ARG A 376 8.85 -36.75 27.52
N LEU A 377 9.57 -35.65 27.77
CA LEU A 377 9.82 -35.18 29.14
C LEU A 377 8.52 -34.74 29.81
N ALA A 378 7.66 -33.98 29.15
CA ALA A 378 6.36 -33.55 29.64
C ALA A 378 5.42 -34.73 29.89
N GLN A 379 5.42 -35.75 29.02
CA GLN A 379 4.68 -36.99 29.25
C GLN A 379 5.22 -37.78 30.45
N SER A 380 6.54 -37.92 30.59
CA SER A 380 7.13 -38.61 31.73
C SER A 380 6.97 -37.84 33.04
N GLY A 381 7.09 -36.51 32.99
CA GLY A 381 6.94 -35.59 34.10
C GLY A 381 5.49 -35.59 34.57
N GLY A 382 4.55 -35.31 33.65
CA GLY A 382 3.11 -35.40 33.90
C GLY A 382 2.70 -36.77 34.42
N SER A 383 3.16 -37.87 33.82
CA SER A 383 2.87 -39.22 34.33
C SER A 383 3.48 -39.50 35.70
N SER A 384 4.68 -38.99 35.99
CA SER A 384 5.34 -39.20 37.30
C SER A 384 4.69 -38.37 38.41
N GLU A 385 4.34 -37.13 38.11
CA GLU A 385 3.69 -36.21 39.02
C GLU A 385 2.22 -36.58 39.23
N GLU A 386 1.54 -37.07 38.19
CA GLU A 386 0.20 -37.67 38.32
C GLU A 386 0.23 -39.00 39.05
N ARG A 387 1.27 -39.84 38.91
CA ARG A 387 1.43 -41.04 39.75
C ARG A 387 1.71 -40.66 41.21
N ALA A 388 2.46 -39.59 41.44
CA ALA A 388 2.64 -39.02 42.77
C ALA A 388 1.33 -38.47 43.33
N ASN A 389 0.52 -37.81 42.50
CA ASN A 389 -0.82 -37.31 42.86
C ASN A 389 -1.84 -38.44 43.05
N HIS A 390 -1.77 -39.50 42.25
CA HIS A 390 -2.56 -40.73 42.38
C HIS A 390 -2.21 -41.45 43.68
N SER A 391 -0.91 -41.55 43.99
CA SER A 391 -0.41 -42.02 45.28
C SER A 391 -0.83 -41.10 46.43
N ALA A 392 -0.81 -39.78 46.25
CA ALA A 392 -1.25 -38.82 47.26
C ALA A 392 -2.75 -38.92 47.53
N VAL A 393 -3.58 -39.00 46.48
CA VAL A 393 -5.04 -39.23 46.56
C VAL A 393 -5.33 -40.59 47.20
N ALA A 394 -4.58 -41.64 46.83
CA ALA A 394 -4.69 -42.96 47.46
C ALA A 394 -4.24 -42.96 48.93
N SER A 395 -3.24 -42.15 49.30
CA SER A 395 -2.73 -42.01 50.68
C SER A 395 -3.63 -41.18 51.58
N VAL A 396 -4.42 -40.27 51.01
CA VAL A 396 -5.47 -39.47 51.67
C VAL A 396 -6.79 -40.27 51.80
N CYS A 397 -6.89 -41.41 51.12
CA CYS A 397 -7.96 -42.40 51.23
C CYS A 397 -7.73 -43.58 52.22
N PRO A 398 -7.13 -43.46 53.43
CA PRO A 398 -7.00 -44.60 54.33
C PRO A 398 -8.24 -44.80 55.24
N LEU A 399 -9.45 -44.41 54.81
CA LEU A 399 -10.68 -44.56 55.60
C LEU A 399 -11.81 -45.35 54.91
N ILE A 400 -11.47 -46.29 54.04
CA ILE A 400 -12.37 -47.42 53.76
C ILE A 400 -11.64 -48.71 54.16
N GLY A 401 -11.71 -49.00 55.46
CA GLY A 401 -11.19 -50.22 56.06
C GLY A 401 -11.89 -51.49 55.53
N PRO A 402 -11.28 -52.66 55.76
CA PRO A 402 -11.54 -53.89 55.01
C PRO A 402 -12.87 -54.52 55.45
N LYS A 403 -13.83 -54.66 54.53
CA LYS A 403 -14.92 -55.63 54.74
C LYS A 403 -14.41 -57.02 54.39
N LYS A 404 -14.10 -57.76 55.46
CA LYS A 404 -13.90 -59.21 55.53
C LYS A 404 -14.80 -59.94 54.51
N LEU A 405 -14.20 -60.68 53.59
CA LEU A 405 -14.87 -61.85 52.98
C LEU A 405 -15.07 -62.87 54.11
N VAL A 406 -16.29 -62.95 54.62
CA VAL A 406 -16.73 -64.08 55.45
C VAL A 406 -17.03 -65.23 54.50
N SER A 407 -16.30 -66.32 54.72
CA SER A 407 -16.53 -67.66 54.18
C SER A 407 -17.96 -68.13 54.43
N GLY A 408 -18.62 -68.67 53.40
CA GLY A 408 -19.90 -69.35 53.54
C GLY A 408 -20.33 -70.03 52.24
N SER A 409 -19.81 -71.22 51.98
CA SER A 409 -20.48 -72.24 51.15
C SER A 409 -21.12 -73.27 52.11
N PRO A 410 -22.01 -74.15 51.65
CA PRO A 410 -23.27 -74.01 50.91
C PRO A 410 -24.46 -74.50 51.80
N PRO A 411 -25.66 -74.81 51.28
CA PRO A 411 -25.90 -76.20 50.88
C PRO A 411 -26.77 -76.37 49.63
N GLY A 412 -26.67 -77.55 49.01
CA GLY A 412 -27.66 -78.05 48.07
C GLY A 412 -28.73 -78.88 48.79
N ASP A 413 -29.90 -78.94 48.16
CA ASP A 413 -30.60 -80.17 47.76
C ASP A 413 -31.48 -79.83 46.53
#